data_AF-A0A410MEP7-F1
#
_entry.id   AF-A0A410MEP7-F1
#
_cell.length_a   1.000
_cell.length_b   1.000
_cell.length_c   1.000
_cell.angle_alpha   90.00
_cell.angle_beta   90.00
_cell.angle_gamma   90.00
#
_symmetry.space_group_name_H-M   'P 1'
#
loop_
_entity.id
_entity.type
_entity.pdbx_description
1 polymer ?
#
loop_
_entity_poly.entity_id
_entity_poly.type
_entity_poly.pdbx_seq_one_letter_code
_entity_poly.pdbx_strand_id
1 'polypeptide(L)'
;MNNKIKKAIDRQISEKPLFTNEDRRRFYANKQNKGFSWWNQGFPKLLTAMTTLLLLAGSFYFFTSGNPFQSPASPEEEQVKEGPVPEKEQDNQPPLDTRIKEIKNLVLNGPGKNQIRDTVESLNGAEIESAQEKEEAEELMSFVFTPDSEMQNTSFTSHEPPSLEAFQHGELDLFLAVQWNDESNGLSSATLTYLSDDGESLTEERFTGNALKREFAKVVGAEEPVSMKDLTLRSIARSLDKEPDSLTKSDLLELEELTINASHLNGIFDVEADPSYFEAMKSLRVLKLNQAIIPGELLKEVPSLEQVTFIGPTIKDLSRVAEGMQNVQYLNLINSSFQGNAEDILKLESLTIVRVDPSVVPDYEKLQFEGIDVRW
;
A
#
# COMPACT_ATOMS: atom_id res chain seq x y z
N MET A 1 -46.09 32.24 -9.06
CA MET A 1 -45.69 31.00 -9.76
C MET A 1 -46.88 30.04 -9.76
N ASN A 2 -47.31 29.60 -10.93
CA ASN A 2 -48.71 29.24 -11.24
C ASN A 2 -49.16 27.88 -10.64
N ASN A 3 -50.25 27.86 -9.87
CA ASN A 3 -50.94 26.63 -9.37
C ASN A 3 -51.34 25.65 -10.48
N LYS A 4 -51.35 26.10 -11.74
CA LYS A 4 -51.63 25.28 -12.92
C LYS A 4 -50.46 24.36 -13.31
N ILE A 5 -49.21 24.76 -13.04
CA ILE A 5 -48.02 23.94 -13.35
C ILE A 5 -47.89 22.79 -12.34
N LYS A 6 -48.14 23.06 -11.06
CA LYS A 6 -48.11 22.05 -10.00
C LYS A 6 -49.16 20.95 -10.22
N LYS A 7 -50.38 21.33 -10.63
CA LYS A 7 -51.45 20.39 -10.99
C LYS A 7 -51.18 19.57 -12.25
N ALA A 8 -50.32 20.04 -13.17
CA ALA A 8 -49.95 19.29 -14.36
C ALA A 8 -48.92 18.20 -14.03
N ILE A 9 -47.99 18.50 -13.12
CA ILE A 9 -46.95 17.56 -12.66
C ILE A 9 -47.57 16.44 -11.81
N ASP A 10 -48.49 16.75 -10.90
CA ASP A 10 -49.16 15.75 -10.06
C ASP A 10 -50.12 14.83 -10.85
N ARG A 11 -50.48 15.18 -12.10
CA ARG A 11 -51.37 14.35 -12.93
C ARG A 11 -50.61 13.32 -13.78
N GLN A 12 -49.28 13.41 -13.85
CA GLN A 12 -48.44 12.55 -14.68
C GLN A 12 -47.82 11.37 -13.90
N ILE A 13 -48.06 11.30 -12.59
CA ILE A 13 -47.54 10.26 -11.69
C ILE A 13 -48.72 9.69 -10.91
N SER A 14 -49.35 8.64 -11.46
CA SER A 14 -50.24 7.66 -10.80
C SER A 14 -51.28 8.21 -9.79
N GLU A 15 -52.57 7.95 -10.03
CA GLU A 15 -53.69 8.31 -9.12
C GLU A 15 -53.61 7.73 -7.70
N LYS A 16 -52.67 6.81 -7.43
CA LYS A 16 -52.41 6.30 -6.08
C LYS A 16 -51.07 6.82 -5.57
N PRO A 17 -51.02 7.38 -4.34
CA PRO A 17 -49.76 7.80 -3.73
C PRO A 17 -48.84 6.57 -3.57
N LEU A 18 -47.58 6.73 -3.99
CA LEU A 18 -46.54 5.69 -3.97
C LEU A 18 -46.24 5.14 -2.56
N PHE A 19 -46.66 5.84 -1.50
CA PHE A 19 -46.47 5.43 -0.12
C PHE A 19 -47.77 5.55 0.65
N THR A 20 -48.18 4.46 1.29
CA THR A 20 -49.34 4.44 2.17
C THR A 20 -49.00 5.04 3.53
N ASN A 21 -50.02 5.42 4.30
CA ASN A 21 -49.83 5.84 5.69
C ASN A 21 -49.26 4.70 6.56
N GLU A 22 -49.50 3.44 6.17
CA GLU A 22 -48.88 2.24 6.75
C GLU A 22 -47.36 2.24 6.57
N ASP A 23 -46.88 2.55 5.36
CA ASP A 23 -45.44 2.59 5.02
C ASP A 23 -44.72 3.70 5.77
N ARG A 24 -45.39 4.87 5.92
CA ARG A 24 -44.87 5.97 6.74
C ARG A 24 -44.78 5.58 8.21
N ARG A 25 -45.77 4.87 8.75
CA ARG A 25 -45.71 4.38 10.15
C ARG A 25 -44.57 3.39 10.36
N ARG A 26 -44.31 2.48 9.41
CA ARG A 26 -43.16 1.56 9.48
C ARG A 26 -41.82 2.30 9.46
N PHE A 27 -41.69 3.35 8.64
CA PHE A 27 -40.48 4.16 8.57
C PHE A 27 -40.17 4.89 9.89
N TYR A 28 -41.19 5.41 10.57
CA TYR A 28 -41.01 6.11 11.85
C TYR A 28 -40.96 5.20 13.09
N ALA A 29 -41.49 3.97 13.00
CA ALA A 29 -41.40 2.99 14.09
C ALA A 29 -39.94 2.59 14.41
N ASN A 30 -39.07 2.53 13.39
CA ASN A 30 -37.65 2.21 13.58
C ASN A 30 -36.80 3.36 14.11
N LYS A 31 -37.37 4.56 14.34
CA LYS A 31 -36.62 5.72 14.86
C LYS A 31 -36.74 5.92 16.38
N GLN A 32 -37.58 5.14 17.06
CA GLN A 32 -37.84 5.28 18.50
C GLN A 32 -37.02 4.36 19.42
N ASN A 33 -36.21 3.44 18.89
CA ASN A 33 -35.35 2.54 19.68
C ASN A 33 -33.84 2.80 19.48
N LYS A 34 -33.40 4.04 19.65
CA LYS A 34 -31.97 4.32 19.97
C LYS A 34 -31.90 4.87 21.38
N GLY A 35 -31.24 4.10 22.24
CA GLY A 35 -31.18 4.30 23.68
C GLY A 35 -30.71 5.68 24.11
N PHE A 36 -31.27 6.11 25.23
CA PHE A 36 -30.86 7.25 26.03
C PHE A 36 -29.35 7.23 26.29
N SER A 37 -28.58 8.06 25.59
CA SER A 37 -27.18 8.35 25.91
C SER A 37 -27.14 9.54 26.85
N TRP A 38 -26.70 9.32 28.09
CA TRP A 38 -26.56 10.35 29.14
C TRP A 38 -25.57 11.46 28.74
N TRP A 39 -24.76 11.29 27.70
CA TRP A 39 -23.69 12.21 27.32
C TRP A 39 -24.08 13.66 26.95
N ASN A 40 -25.33 13.93 26.59
CA ASN A 40 -25.69 15.24 26.01
C ASN A 40 -26.13 16.35 26.99
N GLN A 41 -26.04 16.15 28.32
CA GLN A 41 -26.45 17.19 29.28
C GLN A 41 -25.32 17.74 30.18
N GLY A 42 -24.15 17.11 30.23
CA GLY A 42 -23.02 17.54 31.07
C GLY A 42 -21.82 18.15 30.32
N PHE A 43 -21.63 17.78 29.05
CA PHE A 43 -20.43 18.12 28.27
C PHE A 43 -20.18 19.62 28.05
N PRO A 44 -21.17 20.49 27.76
CA PRO A 44 -20.89 21.90 27.50
C PRO A 44 -20.42 22.65 28.76
N LYS A 45 -20.86 22.25 29.96
CA LYS A 45 -20.45 22.90 31.22
C LYS A 45 -19.02 22.52 31.63
N LEU A 46 -18.60 21.29 31.38
CA LEU A 46 -17.23 20.84 31.66
C LEU A 46 -16.22 21.47 30.70
N LEU A 47 -16.55 21.56 29.41
CA LEU A 47 -15.67 22.22 28.42
C LEU A 47 -15.47 23.70 28.75
N THR A 48 -16.56 24.39 29.15
CA THR A 48 -16.50 25.81 29.51
C THR A 48 -15.63 26.04 30.75
N ALA A 49 -15.76 25.18 31.78
CA ALA A 49 -14.92 25.24 32.98
C ALA A 49 -13.43 24.96 32.69
N MET A 50 -13.12 23.98 31.82
CA MET A 50 -11.74 23.70 31.42
C MET A 50 -11.12 24.84 30.61
N THR A 51 -11.87 25.45 29.68
CA THR A 51 -11.37 26.61 28.92
C THR A 51 -11.15 27.84 29.79
N THR A 52 -11.98 28.08 30.81
CA THR A 52 -11.76 29.18 31.76
C THR A 52 -10.56 28.92 32.65
N LEU A 53 -10.32 27.67 33.06
CA LEU A 53 -9.17 27.29 33.86
C LEU A 53 -7.86 27.40 33.06
N LEU A 54 -7.86 27.04 31.77
CA LEU A 54 -6.71 27.25 30.87
C LEU A 54 -6.41 28.72 30.61
N LEU A 55 -7.44 29.57 30.46
CA LEU A 55 -7.26 31.01 30.30
C LEU A 55 -6.68 31.68 31.55
N LEU A 56 -7.11 31.25 32.74
CA LEU A 56 -6.57 31.74 34.02
C LEU A 56 -5.15 31.20 34.29
N ALA A 57 -4.86 29.94 33.94
CA ALA A 57 -3.52 29.37 34.06
C ALA A 57 -2.52 30.02 33.09
N GLY A 58 -2.94 30.30 31.84
CA GLY A 58 -2.11 30.99 30.86
C GLY A 58 -1.81 32.44 31.26
N SER A 59 -2.78 33.16 31.83
CA SER A 59 -2.55 34.53 32.32
C SER A 59 -1.72 34.57 33.60
N PHE A 60 -1.78 33.55 34.47
CA PHE A 60 -0.88 33.43 35.62
C PHE A 60 0.56 33.10 35.18
N TYR A 61 0.75 32.23 34.18
CA TYR A 61 2.06 31.92 33.60
C TYR A 61 2.70 33.16 32.98
N PHE A 62 1.97 33.95 32.18
CA PHE A 62 2.48 35.20 31.59
C PHE A 62 2.84 36.27 32.63
N PHE A 63 2.18 36.28 33.79
CA PHE A 63 2.46 37.25 34.86
C PHE A 63 3.67 36.84 35.72
N THR A 64 3.95 35.54 35.85
CA THR A 64 5.08 35.03 36.66
C THR A 64 6.35 34.76 35.85
N SER A 65 6.25 34.40 34.56
CA SER A 65 7.41 34.01 33.75
C SER A 65 8.12 35.18 33.07
N GLY A 66 7.50 36.38 33.05
CA GLY A 66 7.95 37.44 32.16
C GLY A 66 7.79 37.05 30.68
N ASN A 67 7.76 38.04 29.80
CA ASN A 67 7.48 37.85 28.38
C ASN A 67 8.62 37.03 27.70
N PRO A 68 8.37 35.80 27.20
CA PRO A 68 9.43 34.90 26.71
C PRO A 68 10.02 35.34 25.36
N PHE A 69 9.56 36.44 24.77
CA PHE A 69 10.04 36.99 23.50
C PHE A 69 10.86 38.27 23.64
N GLN A 70 11.27 38.64 24.86
CA GLN A 70 12.22 39.73 25.08
C GLN A 70 13.28 39.30 26.10
N SER A 71 14.26 38.52 25.65
CA SER A 71 15.56 38.48 26.32
C SER A 71 16.46 39.51 25.61
N PRO A 72 16.77 40.67 26.21
CA PRO A 72 17.92 41.44 25.75
C PRO A 72 19.17 40.60 26.05
N ALA A 73 20.13 40.61 25.14
CA ALA A 73 21.46 40.05 25.39
C ALA A 73 21.95 40.54 26.76
N SER A 74 22.31 39.60 27.63
CA SER A 74 22.79 39.88 28.99
C SER A 74 23.99 38.98 29.29
N PRO A 75 24.86 39.44 30.20
CA PRO A 75 26.25 39.76 29.89
C PRO A 75 27.21 38.62 30.26
N GLU A 76 28.49 38.80 29.88
CA GLU A 76 29.63 37.96 30.27
C GLU A 76 29.52 37.48 31.72
N GLU A 77 29.35 36.17 31.90
CA GLU A 77 29.56 35.46 33.16
C GLU A 77 30.89 34.71 33.13
N GLU A 78 31.50 34.69 34.31
CA GLU A 78 32.87 34.32 34.62
C GLU A 78 33.24 32.89 34.18
N GLN A 79 34.49 32.75 33.74
CA GLN A 79 35.14 31.47 33.46
C GLN A 79 35.13 30.57 34.71
N VAL A 80 34.15 29.67 34.79
CA VAL A 80 34.31 28.42 35.51
C VAL A 80 35.12 27.50 34.61
N LYS A 81 36.33 27.12 35.03
CA LYS A 81 37.12 26.09 34.37
C LYS A 81 36.35 24.78 34.41
N GLU A 82 35.63 24.46 33.34
CA GLU A 82 35.25 23.09 33.02
C GLU A 82 36.52 22.27 32.81
N GLY A 83 36.70 21.22 33.63
CA GLY A 83 37.54 20.10 33.23
C GLY A 83 36.96 19.50 31.93
N PRO A 84 37.77 18.79 31.12
CA PRO A 84 37.29 18.26 29.86
C PRO A 84 36.06 17.40 30.11
N VAL A 85 34.92 17.85 29.59
CA VAL A 85 33.76 16.99 29.34
C VAL A 85 34.33 15.79 28.57
N PRO A 86 34.12 14.53 29.02
CA PRO A 86 34.52 13.41 28.21
C PRO A 86 33.81 13.56 26.87
N GLU A 87 34.60 13.67 25.81
CA GLU A 87 34.16 13.54 24.43
C GLU A 87 33.19 12.35 24.42
N LYS A 88 31.91 12.59 24.15
CA LYS A 88 31.02 11.48 23.79
C LYS A 88 31.74 10.79 22.65
N GLU A 89 32.15 9.53 22.87
CA GLU A 89 32.71 8.70 21.81
C GLU A 89 31.79 8.89 20.60
N GLN A 90 32.34 9.44 19.51
CA GLN A 90 31.66 9.42 18.23
C GLN A 90 31.46 7.94 17.94
N ASP A 91 30.25 7.46 18.21
CA ASP A 91 29.84 6.12 17.87
C ASP A 91 30.09 5.99 16.36
N ASN A 92 31.04 5.15 15.99
CA ASN A 92 31.48 4.95 14.60
C ASN A 92 30.44 4.11 13.86
N GLN A 93 29.16 4.48 13.97
CA GLN A 93 28.09 3.81 13.28
C GLN A 93 28.22 4.10 11.78
N PRO A 94 28.16 3.07 10.92
CA PRO A 94 28.12 3.30 9.48
C PRO A 94 26.87 4.11 9.10
N PRO A 95 26.96 5.04 8.14
CA PRO A 95 25.80 5.80 7.66
C PRO A 95 24.66 4.86 7.20
N LEU A 96 23.40 5.31 7.33
CA LEU A 96 22.21 4.54 6.97
C LEU A 96 22.30 3.93 5.56
N ASP A 97 22.70 4.70 4.56
CA ASP A 97 22.88 4.23 3.18
C ASP A 97 23.88 3.08 3.07
N THR A 98 24.92 3.09 3.90
CA THR A 98 25.93 2.02 3.94
C THR A 98 25.32 0.76 4.55
N ARG A 99 24.58 0.88 5.65
CA ARG A 99 23.87 -0.24 6.28
C ARG A 99 22.87 -0.88 5.32
N ILE A 100 22.01 -0.08 4.69
CA ILE A 100 21.03 -0.54 3.69
C ILE A 100 21.75 -1.29 2.56
N LYS A 101 22.82 -0.71 2.00
CA LYS A 101 23.57 -1.33 0.90
C LYS A 101 24.20 -2.66 1.29
N GLU A 102 24.79 -2.76 2.48
CA GLU A 102 25.41 -3.99 2.97
C GLU A 102 24.38 -5.10 3.20
N ILE A 103 23.24 -4.77 3.84
CA ILE A 103 22.14 -5.72 4.05
C ILE A 103 21.58 -6.20 2.71
N LYS A 104 21.34 -5.29 1.76
CA LYS A 104 20.87 -5.67 0.42
C LYS A 104 21.84 -6.61 -0.28
N ASN A 105 23.14 -6.30 -0.26
CA ASN A 105 24.14 -7.16 -0.86
C ASN A 105 24.18 -8.54 -0.22
N LEU A 106 24.05 -8.61 1.11
CA LEU A 106 23.99 -9.87 1.83
C LEU A 106 22.77 -10.69 1.41
N VAL A 107 21.57 -10.10 1.43
CA VAL A 107 20.31 -10.72 1.01
C VAL A 107 20.38 -11.26 -0.42
N LEU A 108 20.91 -10.46 -1.35
CA LEU A 108 21.05 -10.85 -2.76
C LEU A 108 21.97 -12.05 -2.96
N ASN A 109 22.94 -12.26 -2.06
CA ASN A 109 23.86 -13.40 -2.10
C ASN A 109 23.25 -14.70 -1.53
N GLY A 110 22.01 -14.66 -1.01
CA GLY A 110 21.35 -15.83 -0.43
C GLY A 110 22.03 -16.25 0.88
N PRO A 111 21.94 -15.43 1.94
CA PRO A 111 22.63 -15.68 3.19
C PRO A 111 21.98 -16.86 3.93
N GLY A 112 22.63 -17.35 4.98
CA GLY A 112 21.97 -18.14 6.02
C GLY A 112 21.53 -17.26 7.20
N LYS A 113 20.66 -17.80 8.07
CA LYS A 113 20.14 -17.12 9.27
C LYS A 113 21.25 -16.49 10.14
N ASN A 114 22.30 -17.25 10.44
CA ASN A 114 23.41 -16.74 11.25
C ASN A 114 24.21 -15.63 10.55
N GLN A 115 24.37 -15.68 9.23
CA GLN A 115 25.08 -14.63 8.50
C GLN A 115 24.32 -13.31 8.54
N ILE A 116 22.98 -13.36 8.49
CA ILE A 116 22.12 -12.20 8.69
C ILE A 116 22.29 -11.65 10.11
N ARG A 117 22.20 -12.49 11.15
CA ARG A 117 22.42 -12.06 12.54
C ARG A 117 23.79 -11.41 12.73
N ASP A 118 24.86 -12.09 12.34
CA ASP A 118 26.24 -11.61 12.48
C ASP A 118 26.43 -10.26 11.76
N THR A 119 25.83 -10.10 10.58
CA THR A 119 25.94 -8.85 9.81
C THR A 119 25.13 -7.73 10.46
N VAL A 120 23.89 -8.01 10.88
CA VAL A 120 23.05 -7.02 11.57
C VAL A 120 23.73 -6.53 12.86
N GLU A 121 24.24 -7.44 13.68
CA GLU A 121 25.01 -7.10 14.90
C GLU A 121 26.24 -6.25 14.58
N SER A 122 26.99 -6.60 13.53
CA SER A 122 28.16 -5.82 13.09
C SER A 122 27.83 -4.41 12.59
N LEU A 123 26.58 -4.19 12.20
CA LEU A 123 26.03 -2.91 11.76
C LEU A 123 25.29 -2.15 12.88
N ASN A 124 25.49 -2.56 14.13
CA ASN A 124 24.84 -2.04 15.34
C ASN A 124 23.30 -2.19 15.34
N GLY A 125 22.77 -3.21 14.65
CA GLY A 125 21.37 -3.60 14.77
C GLY A 125 21.16 -4.68 15.82
N ALA A 126 19.92 -4.82 16.29
CA ALA A 126 19.51 -5.82 17.27
C ALA A 126 18.30 -6.63 16.76
N GLU A 127 18.27 -7.93 17.05
CA GLU A 127 17.12 -8.80 16.78
C GLU A 127 16.00 -8.51 17.79
N ILE A 128 14.76 -8.38 17.30
CA ILE A 128 13.57 -8.25 18.15
C ILE A 128 13.19 -9.65 18.66
N GLU A 129 13.08 -9.81 19.97
CA GLU A 129 12.56 -11.05 20.56
C GLU A 129 11.10 -11.27 20.13
N SER A 130 10.85 -12.35 19.37
CA SER A 130 9.49 -12.68 18.94
C SER A 130 8.68 -13.26 20.10
N ALA A 131 7.65 -12.53 20.55
CA ALA A 131 6.78 -12.96 21.63
C ALA A 131 5.64 -13.89 21.16
N GLN A 132 5.93 -14.95 20.40
CA GLN A 132 5.09 -16.17 20.26
C GLN A 132 5.62 -17.11 19.18
N GLU A 133 5.82 -18.39 19.54
CA GLU A 133 5.83 -19.51 18.60
C GLU A 133 4.41 -19.66 18.04
N LYS A 134 4.16 -19.18 16.82
CA LYS A 134 3.04 -19.68 16.02
C LYS A 134 3.57 -20.74 15.07
N GLU A 135 2.78 -21.80 14.91
CA GLU A 135 2.91 -22.84 13.88
C GLU A 135 2.68 -22.25 12.47
N GLU A 136 3.47 -21.27 12.05
CA GLU A 136 3.52 -20.83 10.66
C GLU A 136 4.67 -21.56 9.96
N ALA A 137 4.47 -21.92 8.69
CA ALA A 137 5.45 -22.65 7.89
C ALA A 137 6.67 -21.81 7.46
N GLU A 138 6.72 -20.55 7.89
CA GLU A 138 7.74 -19.57 7.54
C GLU A 138 8.22 -18.85 8.82
N GLU A 139 9.50 -19.00 9.14
CA GLU A 139 10.14 -18.29 10.26
C GLU A 139 10.41 -16.82 9.89
N LEU A 140 9.77 -15.89 10.61
CA LEU A 140 10.00 -14.46 10.50
C LEU A 140 10.99 -13.99 11.58
N MET A 141 12.05 -13.32 11.15
CA MET A 141 13.04 -12.65 11.99
C MET A 141 13.04 -11.16 11.73
N SER A 142 13.01 -10.35 12.78
CA SER A 142 12.93 -8.88 12.66
C SER A 142 14.03 -8.22 13.45
N PHE A 143 14.56 -7.12 12.91
CA PHE A 143 15.71 -6.41 13.44
C PHE A 143 15.50 -4.90 13.41
N VAL A 144 16.08 -4.21 14.39
CA VAL A 144 16.01 -2.76 14.54
C VAL A 144 17.41 -2.15 14.59
N PHE A 145 17.56 -0.97 14.01
CA PHE A 145 18.76 -0.16 14.09
C PHE A 145 18.40 1.15 14.77
N THR A 146 18.84 1.32 16.02
CA THR A 146 18.57 2.52 16.81
C THR A 146 19.83 3.40 16.88
N PRO A 147 19.70 4.74 16.82
CA PRO A 147 20.85 5.64 17.01
C PRO A 147 21.48 5.52 18.40
N ASP A 148 20.67 5.19 19.40
CA ASP A 148 21.10 4.96 20.78
C ASP A 148 21.10 3.46 21.08
N SER A 149 22.28 2.91 21.37
CA SER A 149 22.46 1.50 21.74
C SER A 149 21.69 1.12 23.02
N GLU A 150 21.39 2.08 23.90
CA GLU A 150 20.59 1.82 25.10
C GLU A 150 19.10 1.65 24.80
N MET A 151 18.63 2.10 23.62
CA MET A 151 17.26 1.92 23.15
C MET A 151 17.03 0.59 22.44
N GLN A 152 18.03 -0.28 22.29
CA GLN A 152 17.87 -1.58 21.62
C GLN A 152 16.89 -2.53 22.33
N ASN A 153 16.52 -2.25 23.59
CA ASN A 153 15.44 -2.93 24.34
C ASN A 153 14.06 -2.27 24.08
N THR A 154 13.72 -2.06 22.82
CA THR A 154 12.47 -1.41 22.42
C THR A 154 11.26 -2.35 22.44
N SER A 155 10.08 -1.77 22.70
CA SER A 155 8.76 -2.40 22.70
C SER A 155 8.22 -2.78 21.30
N PHE A 156 9.07 -2.88 20.29
CA PHE A 156 8.66 -3.23 18.93
C PHE A 156 8.33 -4.72 18.85
N THR A 157 7.33 -5.05 18.04
CA THR A 157 6.91 -6.43 17.81
C THR A 157 7.51 -6.94 16.51
N SER A 158 7.75 -8.24 16.41
CA SER A 158 8.39 -8.84 15.24
C SER A 158 7.51 -8.86 13.98
N HIS A 159 6.21 -8.60 14.09
CA HIS A 159 5.24 -8.89 13.02
C HIS A 159 4.78 -7.67 12.22
N GLU A 160 4.91 -6.46 12.76
CA GLU A 160 4.50 -5.23 12.09
C GLU A 160 5.67 -4.24 12.05
N PRO A 161 5.87 -3.54 10.91
CA PRO A 161 6.85 -2.48 10.86
C PRO A 161 6.50 -1.40 11.90
N PRO A 162 7.51 -0.81 12.58
CA PRO A 162 7.29 0.30 13.50
C PRO A 162 6.59 1.49 12.81
N SER A 163 5.88 2.31 13.59
CA SER A 163 5.11 3.43 13.04
C SER A 163 6.01 4.56 12.54
N LEU A 164 5.49 5.38 11.62
CA LEU A 164 6.19 6.55 11.06
C LEU A 164 6.75 7.47 12.16
N GLU A 165 6.02 7.65 13.26
CA GLU A 165 6.45 8.50 14.37
C GLU A 165 7.75 8.01 15.02
N ALA A 166 7.96 6.68 15.11
CA ALA A 166 9.18 6.12 15.67
C ALA A 166 10.42 6.52 14.85
N PHE A 167 10.28 6.53 13.51
CA PHE A 167 11.34 6.99 12.61
C PHE A 167 11.52 8.51 12.67
N GLN A 168 10.43 9.29 12.66
CA GLN A 168 10.48 10.76 12.69
C GLN A 168 11.04 11.33 14.00
N HIS A 169 10.84 10.65 15.13
CA HIS A 169 11.42 11.04 16.42
C HIS A 169 12.88 10.59 16.61
N GLY A 170 13.45 9.87 15.65
CA GLY A 170 14.81 9.34 15.74
C GLY A 170 14.96 8.20 16.74
N GLU A 171 13.87 7.50 17.07
CA GLU A 171 13.93 6.28 17.89
C GLU A 171 14.46 5.10 17.05
N LEU A 172 14.25 5.14 15.73
CA LEU A 172 14.60 4.08 14.80
C LEU A 172 15.13 4.66 13.47
N ASP A 173 16.26 4.14 12.99
CA ASP A 173 16.82 4.50 11.69
C ASP A 173 16.37 3.55 10.58
N LEU A 174 16.35 2.25 10.89
CA LEU A 174 16.08 1.18 9.94
C LEU A 174 15.39 0.03 10.66
N PHE A 175 14.39 -0.54 10.00
CA PHE A 175 13.78 -1.81 10.34
C PHE A 175 14.06 -2.83 9.23
N LEU A 176 14.39 -4.05 9.62
CA LEU A 176 14.59 -5.17 8.70
C LEU A 176 13.74 -6.34 9.15
N ALA A 177 12.86 -6.82 8.28
CA ALA A 177 12.13 -8.08 8.44
C ALA A 177 12.64 -9.09 7.42
N VAL A 178 12.90 -10.32 7.85
CA VAL A 178 13.49 -11.40 7.03
C VAL A 178 12.67 -12.66 7.24
N GLN A 179 12.09 -13.17 6.16
CA GLN A 179 11.25 -14.37 6.19
C GLN A 179 11.98 -15.54 5.54
N TRP A 180 11.99 -16.67 6.22
CA TRP A 180 12.58 -17.92 5.74
C TRP A 180 11.51 -18.94 5.42
N ASN A 181 11.75 -19.73 4.38
CA ASN A 181 10.94 -20.89 4.09
C ASN A 181 11.51 -22.09 4.87
N ASP A 182 10.74 -22.67 5.79
CA ASP A 182 11.24 -23.70 6.70
C ASP A 182 11.60 -25.02 6.00
N GLU A 183 10.95 -25.34 4.87
CA GLU A 183 11.21 -26.58 4.13
C GLU A 183 12.55 -26.56 3.40
N SER A 184 12.90 -25.42 2.79
CA SER A 184 14.14 -25.24 2.02
C SER A 184 15.27 -24.59 2.83
N ASN A 185 14.94 -24.04 4.00
CA ASN A 185 15.78 -23.16 4.80
C ASN A 185 16.37 -21.99 3.98
N GLY A 186 15.69 -21.64 2.88
CA GLY A 186 16.05 -20.57 1.97
C GLY A 186 15.34 -19.28 2.34
N LEU A 187 15.97 -18.15 2.02
CA LEU A 187 15.39 -16.83 2.22
C LEU A 187 14.16 -16.67 1.30
N SER A 188 12.98 -16.53 1.89
CA SER A 188 11.71 -16.33 1.18
C SER A 188 11.55 -14.86 0.80
N SER A 189 11.72 -13.94 1.75
CA SER A 189 11.63 -12.51 1.51
C SER A 189 12.46 -11.70 2.51
N ALA A 190 12.80 -10.47 2.15
CA ALA A 190 13.39 -9.50 3.07
C ALA A 190 12.85 -8.10 2.80
N THR A 191 12.45 -7.40 3.85
CA THR A 191 11.85 -6.06 3.79
C THR A 191 12.65 -5.09 4.64
N LEU A 192 13.06 -3.99 4.04
CA LEU A 192 13.74 -2.88 4.69
C LEU A 192 12.78 -1.69 4.77
N THR A 193 12.61 -1.11 5.94
CA THR A 193 11.76 0.08 6.15
C THR A 193 12.57 1.18 6.83
N TYR A 194 12.56 2.37 6.25
CA TYR A 194 13.31 3.53 6.74
C TYR A 194 12.64 4.84 6.32
N LEU A 195 13.03 5.95 6.96
CA LEU A 195 12.46 7.27 6.66
C LEU A 195 12.86 7.75 5.25
N SER A 196 11.93 8.35 4.50
CA SER A 196 12.21 8.96 3.20
C SER A 196 13.20 10.13 3.31
N ASP A 197 13.85 10.49 2.20
CA ASP A 197 14.87 11.56 2.16
C ASP A 197 14.32 12.94 2.60
N ASP A 198 13.00 13.16 2.43
CA ASP A 198 12.30 14.38 2.86
C ASP A 198 11.85 14.33 4.34
N GLY A 199 11.94 13.18 5.00
CA GLY A 199 11.54 12.98 6.39
C GLY A 199 10.03 12.83 6.62
N GLU A 200 9.21 12.84 5.57
CA GLU A 200 7.76 12.93 5.71
C GLU A 200 7.04 11.58 5.68
N SER A 201 7.65 10.54 5.11
CA SER A 201 7.01 9.24 4.88
C SER A 201 7.95 8.06 5.10
N LEU A 202 7.41 6.83 5.11
CA LEU A 202 8.25 5.63 5.11
C LEU A 202 8.57 5.19 3.69
N THR A 203 9.82 4.78 3.51
CA THR A 203 10.30 4.06 2.34
C THR A 203 10.40 2.58 2.69
N GLU A 204 9.84 1.74 1.83
CA GLU A 204 9.97 0.29 1.94
C GLU A 204 10.67 -0.28 0.72
N GLU A 205 11.65 -1.15 0.95
CA GLU A 205 12.32 -1.94 -0.08
C GLU A 205 12.18 -3.43 0.21
N ARG A 206 11.58 -4.17 -0.72
CA ARG A 206 11.31 -5.61 -0.59
C ARG A 206 12.07 -6.45 -1.60
N PHE A 207 12.67 -7.54 -1.14
CA PHE A 207 13.21 -8.63 -1.94
C PHE A 207 12.36 -9.88 -1.78
N THR A 208 12.13 -10.61 -2.87
CA THR A 208 11.44 -11.91 -2.86
C THR A 208 12.32 -12.97 -3.53
N GLY A 209 12.55 -14.09 -2.87
CA GLY A 209 13.50 -15.13 -3.29
C GLY A 209 13.12 -15.86 -4.59
N ASN A 210 11.82 -15.91 -4.91
CA ASN A 210 11.27 -16.52 -6.12
C ASN A 210 11.14 -15.53 -7.31
N ALA A 211 11.54 -14.26 -7.13
CA ALA A 211 11.43 -13.25 -8.16
C ALA A 211 12.38 -13.53 -9.34
N LEU A 212 11.91 -13.31 -10.57
CA LEU A 212 12.72 -13.49 -11.79
C LEU A 212 13.97 -12.61 -11.78
N LYS A 213 13.83 -11.38 -11.28
CA LYS A 213 14.93 -10.47 -11.01
C LYS A 213 15.18 -10.49 -9.52
N ARG A 214 16.38 -10.92 -9.13
CA ARG A 214 16.87 -10.81 -7.76
C ARG A 214 17.26 -9.37 -7.48
N GLU A 215 16.26 -8.51 -7.30
CA GLU A 215 16.42 -7.10 -6.97
C GLU A 215 15.42 -6.68 -5.89
N PHE A 216 15.67 -5.54 -5.25
CA PHE A 216 14.75 -4.96 -4.28
C PHE A 216 13.77 -4.04 -5.00
N ALA A 217 12.47 -4.26 -4.80
CA ALA A 217 11.42 -3.36 -5.23
C ALA A 217 11.20 -2.28 -4.16
N LYS A 218 11.30 -1.00 -4.56
CA LYS A 218 11.17 0.17 -3.69
C LYS A 218 9.83 0.88 -3.88
N VAL A 219 9.22 1.29 -2.76
CA VAL A 219 8.06 2.20 -2.66
C VAL A 219 8.35 3.30 -1.63
N VAL A 220 7.89 4.52 -1.92
CA VAL A 220 7.91 5.68 -1.01
C VAL A 220 6.47 6.01 -0.62
N GLY A 221 6.23 6.40 0.63
CA GLY A 221 4.88 6.50 1.20
C GLY A 221 4.29 5.12 1.51
N ALA A 222 5.11 4.22 2.05
CA ALA A 222 4.75 2.83 2.30
C ALA A 222 3.46 2.67 3.13
N GLU A 223 3.26 3.56 4.09
CA GLU A 223 2.12 3.65 5.00
C GLU A 223 0.88 4.36 4.40
N GLU A 224 1.01 4.99 3.24
CA GLU A 224 -0.08 5.76 2.64
C GLU A 224 -1.24 4.85 2.21
N PRO A 225 -2.49 5.19 2.55
CA PRO A 225 -3.64 4.40 2.17
C PRO A 225 -3.89 4.44 0.66
N VAL A 226 -4.25 3.30 0.08
CA VAL A 226 -4.54 3.20 -1.35
C VAL A 226 -5.94 3.76 -1.65
N SER A 227 -6.01 4.74 -2.55
CA SER A 227 -7.26 5.34 -2.99
C SER A 227 -7.56 4.99 -4.46
N MET A 228 -8.44 4.02 -4.68
CA MET A 228 -8.94 3.63 -6.01
C MET A 228 -10.46 3.42 -5.98
N LYS A 229 -11.07 3.19 -7.16
CA LYS A 229 -12.47 2.77 -7.24
C LYS A 229 -12.69 1.47 -6.46
N ASP A 230 -13.84 1.38 -5.78
CA ASP A 230 -14.20 0.28 -4.83
C ASP A 230 -13.99 -1.13 -5.41
N LEU A 231 -14.36 -1.37 -6.67
CA LEU A 231 -14.15 -2.68 -7.30
C LEU A 231 -12.66 -3.05 -7.40
N THR A 232 -11.79 -2.11 -7.75
CA THR A 232 -10.34 -2.33 -7.85
C THR A 232 -9.75 -2.58 -6.46
N LEU A 233 -10.08 -1.74 -5.48
CA LEU A 233 -9.63 -1.92 -4.09
C LEU A 233 -10.02 -3.29 -3.54
N ARG A 234 -11.30 -3.69 -3.68
CA ARG A 234 -11.76 -5.01 -3.23
C ARG A 234 -11.06 -6.16 -3.93
N SER A 235 -10.71 -5.98 -5.20
CA SER A 235 -10.01 -7.01 -5.98
C SER A 235 -8.56 -7.19 -5.50
N ILE A 236 -7.87 -6.08 -5.20
CA ILE A 236 -6.52 -6.08 -4.62
C ILE A 236 -6.58 -6.68 -3.21
N ALA A 237 -7.47 -6.18 -2.36
CA ALA A 237 -7.62 -6.60 -0.97
C ALA A 237 -7.87 -8.11 -0.87
N ARG A 238 -8.75 -8.65 -1.72
CA ARG A 238 -9.01 -10.08 -1.82
C ARG A 238 -7.78 -10.89 -2.26
N SER A 239 -6.94 -10.32 -3.13
CA SER A 239 -5.73 -11.01 -3.61
C SER A 239 -4.65 -11.07 -2.53
N LEU A 240 -4.68 -10.13 -1.59
CA LEU A 240 -3.75 -10.02 -0.47
C LEU A 240 -4.32 -10.53 0.87
N ASP A 241 -5.53 -11.08 0.87
CA ASP A 241 -6.28 -11.48 2.08
C ASP A 241 -6.38 -10.37 3.15
N LYS A 242 -6.62 -9.13 2.69
CA LYS A 242 -6.77 -7.93 3.53
C LYS A 242 -8.16 -7.29 3.35
N GLU A 243 -8.50 -6.40 4.29
CA GLU A 243 -9.67 -5.55 4.15
C GLU A 243 -9.37 -4.38 3.18
N PRO A 244 -10.34 -3.93 2.36
CA PRO A 244 -10.09 -2.87 1.38
C PRO A 244 -9.61 -1.55 1.98
N ASP A 245 -10.13 -1.19 3.16
CA ASP A 245 -9.84 0.08 3.83
C ASP A 245 -8.50 0.05 4.60
N SER A 246 -7.86 -1.13 4.72
CA SER A 246 -6.56 -1.28 5.36
C SER A 246 -5.40 -1.34 4.36
N LEU A 247 -5.68 -1.25 3.06
CA LEU A 247 -4.64 -1.32 2.03
C LEU A 247 -3.76 -0.06 2.05
N THR A 248 -2.46 -0.29 2.07
CA THR A 248 -1.40 0.71 1.97
C THR A 248 -0.60 0.53 0.69
N LYS A 249 0.23 1.52 0.32
CA LYS A 249 1.12 1.38 -0.84
C LYS A 249 2.14 0.25 -0.69
N SER A 250 2.61 -0.02 0.54
CA SER A 250 3.48 -1.17 0.84
C SER A 250 2.85 -2.49 0.42
N ASP A 251 1.56 -2.68 0.72
CA ASP A 251 0.83 -3.92 0.38
C ASP A 251 0.85 -4.23 -1.12
N LEU A 252 0.95 -3.20 -1.98
CA LEU A 252 1.01 -3.37 -3.43
C LEU A 252 2.32 -4.05 -3.89
N LEU A 253 3.40 -3.98 -3.10
CA LEU A 253 4.65 -4.70 -3.37
C LEU A 253 4.48 -6.22 -3.28
N GLU A 254 3.50 -6.70 -2.53
CA GLU A 254 3.21 -8.13 -2.36
C GLU A 254 2.26 -8.68 -3.43
N LEU A 255 1.64 -7.81 -4.22
CA LEU A 255 0.62 -8.21 -5.18
C LEU A 255 1.24 -8.91 -6.39
N GLU A 256 1.24 -10.24 -6.39
CA GLU A 256 1.75 -11.06 -7.51
C GLU A 256 0.68 -11.40 -8.56
N GLU A 257 -0.56 -11.62 -8.11
CA GLU A 257 -1.70 -11.91 -8.97
C GLU A 257 -2.86 -10.94 -8.68
N LEU A 258 -3.48 -10.41 -9.73
CA LEU A 258 -4.66 -9.57 -9.61
C LEU A 258 -5.78 -10.08 -10.52
N THR A 259 -6.96 -10.27 -9.93
CA THR A 259 -8.18 -10.59 -10.67
C THR A 259 -9.25 -9.53 -10.45
N ILE A 260 -9.60 -8.78 -11.50
CA ILE A 260 -10.71 -7.81 -11.46
C ILE A 260 -11.91 -8.41 -12.19
N ASN A 261 -13.02 -8.60 -11.46
CA ASN A 261 -14.24 -9.16 -12.01
C ASN A 261 -15.41 -8.16 -11.96
N ALA A 262 -15.67 -7.53 -13.10
CA ALA A 262 -16.76 -6.60 -13.32
C ALA A 262 -17.99 -7.24 -13.99
N SER A 263 -18.08 -8.58 -14.09
CA SER A 263 -19.17 -9.26 -14.82
C SER A 263 -20.58 -9.01 -14.29
N HIS A 264 -20.69 -8.45 -13.09
CA HIS A 264 -21.94 -8.08 -12.43
C HIS A 264 -22.39 -6.65 -12.77
N LEU A 265 -21.53 -5.86 -13.44
CA LEU A 265 -21.80 -4.48 -13.84
C LEU A 265 -22.38 -4.43 -15.26
N ASN A 266 -23.08 -3.33 -15.55
CA ASN A 266 -23.54 -3.04 -16.91
C ASN A 266 -22.43 -2.32 -17.68
N GLY A 267 -21.76 -3.03 -18.58
CA GLY A 267 -20.73 -2.47 -19.46
C GLY A 267 -19.30 -2.90 -19.08
N ILE A 268 -18.31 -2.17 -19.59
CA ILE A 268 -16.90 -2.40 -19.30
C ILE A 268 -16.47 -1.47 -18.17
N PHE A 269 -15.83 -2.01 -17.15
CA PHE A 269 -15.25 -1.23 -16.07
C PHE A 269 -13.87 -0.71 -16.46
N ASP A 270 -13.77 0.59 -16.72
CA ASP A 270 -12.48 1.27 -16.91
C ASP A 270 -11.84 1.55 -15.54
N VAL A 271 -10.69 0.91 -15.30
CA VAL A 271 -9.86 1.14 -14.12
C VAL A 271 -9.21 2.51 -14.24
N GLU A 272 -9.48 3.36 -13.27
CA GLU A 272 -8.84 4.67 -13.10
C GLU A 272 -8.17 4.68 -11.74
N ALA A 273 -6.89 5.03 -11.73
CA ALA A 273 -6.09 5.16 -10.52
C ALA A 273 -4.94 6.14 -10.77
N ASP A 274 -4.33 6.63 -9.70
CA ASP A 274 -3.05 7.32 -9.77
C ASP A 274 -1.97 6.34 -10.28
N PRO A 275 -1.13 6.72 -11.26
CA PRO A 275 -0.04 5.88 -11.76
C PRO A 275 0.91 5.39 -10.67
N SER A 276 1.13 6.18 -9.60
CA SER A 276 2.01 5.80 -8.50
C SER A 276 1.59 4.51 -7.79
N TYR A 277 0.30 4.15 -7.81
CA TYR A 277 -0.12 2.86 -7.28
C TYR A 277 0.24 1.69 -8.18
N PHE A 278 0.22 1.88 -9.51
CA PHE A 278 0.67 0.87 -10.46
C PHE A 278 2.20 0.72 -10.41
N GLU A 279 2.92 1.83 -10.23
CA GLU A 279 4.37 1.82 -9.97
C GLU A 279 4.72 1.03 -8.70
N ALA A 280 3.82 0.99 -7.71
CA ALA A 280 4.00 0.19 -6.49
C ALA A 280 3.73 -1.32 -6.69
N MET A 281 2.99 -1.72 -7.72
CA MET A 281 2.68 -3.13 -8.04
C MET A 281 3.82 -3.87 -8.75
N LYS A 282 5.09 -3.65 -8.34
CA LYS A 282 6.28 -4.16 -9.07
C LYS A 282 6.37 -5.67 -9.13
N SER A 283 5.68 -6.38 -8.23
CA SER A 283 5.65 -7.84 -8.19
C SER A 283 4.52 -8.47 -9.00
N LEU A 284 3.63 -7.65 -9.59
CA LEU A 284 2.45 -8.16 -10.30
C LEU A 284 2.87 -8.84 -11.60
N ARG A 285 2.64 -10.16 -11.67
CA ARG A 285 3.00 -11.03 -12.79
C ARG A 285 1.79 -11.54 -13.57
N VAL A 286 0.67 -11.73 -12.88
CA VAL A 286 -0.54 -12.33 -13.46
C VAL A 286 -1.72 -11.39 -13.31
N LEU A 287 -2.30 -11.00 -14.45
CA LEU A 287 -3.47 -10.13 -14.48
C LEU A 287 -4.64 -10.83 -15.19
N LYS A 288 -5.77 -10.94 -14.50
CA LYS A 288 -7.02 -11.53 -15.03
C LYS A 288 -8.13 -10.49 -14.98
N LEU A 289 -8.66 -10.14 -16.14
CA LEU A 289 -9.65 -9.07 -16.30
C LEU A 289 -10.94 -9.62 -16.90
N ASN A 290 -12.04 -9.56 -16.14
CA ASN A 290 -13.37 -9.96 -16.61
C ASN A 290 -14.29 -8.73 -16.66
N GLN A 291 -14.69 -8.33 -17.87
CA GLN A 291 -15.42 -7.09 -18.16
C GLN A 291 -14.75 -5.82 -17.60
N ALA A 292 -13.42 -5.83 -17.43
CA ALA A 292 -12.66 -4.71 -16.89
C ALA A 292 -11.44 -4.42 -17.78
N ILE A 293 -11.05 -3.16 -17.91
CA ILE A 293 -9.89 -2.76 -18.69
C ILE A 293 -8.99 -1.84 -17.88
N ILE A 294 -7.70 -2.15 -17.89
CA ILE A 294 -6.65 -1.27 -17.36
C ILE A 294 -5.98 -0.62 -18.57
N PRO A 295 -6.02 0.71 -18.69
CA PRO A 295 -5.32 1.43 -19.76
C PRO A 295 -3.83 1.07 -19.84
N GLY A 296 -3.28 1.00 -21.06
CA GLY A 296 -1.87 0.71 -21.32
C GLY A 296 -0.92 1.70 -20.63
N GLU A 297 -1.35 2.95 -20.45
CA GLU A 297 -0.60 3.99 -19.72
C GLU A 297 -0.42 3.69 -18.23
N LEU A 298 -1.28 2.85 -17.62
CA LEU A 298 -1.09 2.37 -16.25
C LEU A 298 -0.32 1.05 -16.24
N LEU A 299 -0.60 0.15 -17.19
CA LEU A 299 0.08 -1.14 -17.29
C LEU A 299 1.58 -1.02 -17.57
N LYS A 300 2.02 0.05 -18.23
CA LYS A 300 3.45 0.29 -18.48
C LYS A 300 4.27 0.46 -17.19
N GLU A 301 3.63 0.88 -16.10
CA GLU A 301 4.26 1.04 -14.79
C GLU A 301 4.47 -0.29 -14.06
N VAL A 302 3.96 -1.40 -14.63
CA VAL A 302 4.09 -2.76 -14.11
C VAL A 302 5.00 -3.59 -15.03
N PRO A 303 6.34 -3.37 -15.00
CA PRO A 303 7.25 -4.00 -15.95
C PRO A 303 7.37 -5.53 -15.79
N SER A 304 6.98 -6.06 -14.63
CA SER A 304 7.03 -7.49 -14.30
C SER A 304 5.83 -8.30 -14.80
N LEU A 305 4.87 -7.66 -15.50
CA LEU A 305 3.65 -8.32 -15.95
C LEU A 305 3.94 -9.33 -17.07
N GLU A 306 3.74 -10.63 -16.79
CA GLU A 306 4.07 -11.72 -17.72
C GLU A 306 2.84 -12.35 -18.36
N GLN A 307 1.72 -12.39 -17.63
CA GLN A 307 0.52 -13.10 -18.04
C GLN A 307 -0.70 -12.21 -17.97
N VAL A 308 -1.43 -12.11 -19.08
CA VAL A 308 -2.68 -11.36 -19.15
C VAL A 308 -3.80 -12.25 -19.67
N THR A 309 -4.94 -12.25 -18.99
CA THR A 309 -6.15 -12.93 -19.43
C THR A 309 -7.31 -11.95 -19.51
N PHE A 310 -7.96 -11.88 -20.66
CA PHE A 310 -9.19 -11.13 -20.86
C PHE A 310 -10.38 -12.09 -20.96
N ILE A 311 -11.46 -11.80 -20.21
CA ILE A 311 -12.66 -12.65 -20.15
C ILE A 311 -13.89 -11.79 -20.41
N GLY A 312 -14.85 -12.28 -21.19
CA GLY A 312 -16.10 -11.60 -21.47
C GLY A 312 -15.95 -10.44 -22.46
N PRO A 313 -16.98 -9.56 -22.57
CA PRO A 313 -16.99 -8.42 -23.47
C PRO A 313 -16.06 -7.28 -23.06
N THR A 314 -14.76 -7.56 -22.98
CA THR A 314 -13.75 -6.71 -22.34
C THR A 314 -12.93 -5.90 -23.34
N ILE A 315 -12.40 -6.56 -24.37
CA ILE A 315 -11.57 -5.91 -25.38
C ILE A 315 -12.10 -6.24 -26.78
N LYS A 316 -12.06 -5.26 -27.69
CA LYS A 316 -12.34 -5.47 -29.12
C LYS A 316 -11.04 -5.63 -29.90
N ASP A 317 -10.04 -4.81 -29.56
CA ASP A 317 -8.68 -4.88 -30.05
C ASP A 317 -7.72 -4.64 -28.87
N LEU A 318 -6.41 -4.71 -29.13
CA LEU A 318 -5.38 -4.45 -28.12
C LEU A 318 -4.95 -2.98 -28.05
N SER A 319 -5.53 -2.05 -28.82
CA SER A 319 -4.97 -0.71 -28.98
C SER A 319 -4.92 0.09 -27.67
N ARG A 320 -5.86 -0.17 -26.74
CA ARG A 320 -5.95 0.51 -25.44
C ARG A 320 -4.99 -0.05 -24.39
N VAL A 321 -4.40 -1.23 -24.62
CA VAL A 321 -3.61 -1.98 -23.63
C VAL A 321 -2.20 -2.31 -24.11
N ALA A 322 -1.97 -2.31 -25.42
CA ALA A 322 -0.74 -2.79 -26.05
C ALA A 322 0.53 -2.10 -25.54
N GLU A 323 0.49 -0.80 -25.26
CA GLU A 323 1.65 -0.05 -24.75
C GLU A 323 2.20 -0.65 -23.45
N GLY A 324 1.31 -1.05 -22.53
CA GLY A 324 1.70 -1.63 -21.24
C GLY A 324 1.81 -3.16 -21.24
N MET A 325 1.66 -3.81 -22.40
CA MET A 325 1.72 -5.28 -22.52
C MET A 325 2.98 -5.78 -23.24
N GLN A 326 3.99 -4.92 -23.44
CA GLN A 326 5.18 -5.27 -24.23
C GLN A 326 6.05 -6.37 -23.61
N ASN A 327 5.98 -6.57 -22.29
CA ASN A 327 6.70 -7.64 -21.58
C ASN A 327 5.87 -8.92 -21.38
N VAL A 328 4.60 -8.92 -21.83
CA VAL A 328 3.68 -10.04 -21.62
C VAL A 328 4.11 -11.21 -22.50
N GLN A 329 4.41 -12.34 -21.85
CA GLN A 329 4.84 -13.57 -22.51
C GLN A 329 3.66 -14.50 -22.80
N TYR A 330 2.59 -14.40 -22.00
CA TYR A 330 1.40 -15.22 -22.13
C TYR A 330 0.14 -14.35 -22.23
N LEU A 331 -0.61 -14.50 -23.31
CA LEU A 331 -1.88 -13.81 -23.52
C LEU A 331 -3.02 -14.81 -23.71
N ASN A 332 -4.07 -14.70 -22.91
CA ASN A 332 -5.28 -15.49 -23.06
C ASN A 332 -6.47 -14.64 -23.46
N LEU A 333 -7.01 -14.93 -24.64
CA LEU A 333 -8.15 -14.28 -25.27
C LEU A 333 -9.36 -15.21 -25.41
N ILE A 334 -9.28 -16.46 -24.92
CA ILE A 334 -10.41 -17.39 -24.96
C ILE A 334 -11.55 -16.84 -24.11
N ASN A 335 -12.78 -16.94 -24.62
CA ASN A 335 -13.99 -16.37 -24.02
C ASN A 335 -13.96 -14.83 -23.86
N SER A 336 -13.07 -14.13 -24.56
CA SER A 336 -13.11 -12.68 -24.67
C SER A 336 -13.97 -12.23 -25.86
N SER A 337 -14.27 -10.93 -25.95
CA SER A 337 -14.88 -10.31 -27.15
C SER A 337 -13.87 -9.80 -28.16
N PHE A 338 -12.63 -10.29 -28.14
CA PHE A 338 -11.61 -9.85 -29.08
C PHE A 338 -12.11 -10.02 -30.52
N GLN A 339 -11.90 -9.01 -31.35
CA GLN A 339 -12.31 -8.94 -32.76
C GLN A 339 -11.15 -8.47 -33.65
N GLY A 340 -9.94 -8.39 -33.10
CA GLY A 340 -8.73 -8.06 -33.85
C GLY A 340 -8.21 -9.25 -34.66
N ASN A 341 -7.06 -9.07 -35.28
CA ASN A 341 -6.40 -10.09 -36.11
C ASN A 341 -5.03 -10.49 -35.53
N ALA A 342 -4.35 -11.43 -36.20
CA ALA A 342 -3.01 -11.85 -35.79
C ALA A 342 -1.99 -10.69 -35.78
N GLU A 343 -2.10 -9.71 -36.69
CA GLU A 343 -1.19 -8.56 -36.73
C GLU A 343 -1.32 -7.65 -35.50
N ASP A 344 -2.51 -7.58 -34.89
CA ASP A 344 -2.69 -6.87 -33.63
C ASP A 344 -1.97 -7.55 -32.47
N ILE A 345 -1.94 -8.88 -32.47
CA ILE A 345 -1.27 -9.69 -31.44
C ILE A 345 0.26 -9.64 -31.63
N LEU A 346 0.75 -9.65 -32.88
CA LEU A 346 2.18 -9.56 -33.21
C LEU A 346 2.84 -8.23 -32.79
N LYS A 347 2.05 -7.21 -32.43
CA LYS A 347 2.56 -5.95 -31.84
C LYS A 347 3.09 -6.13 -30.41
N LEU A 348 2.90 -7.28 -29.78
CA LEU A 348 3.43 -7.61 -28.46
C LEU A 348 4.76 -8.35 -28.61
N GLU A 349 5.88 -7.62 -28.52
CA GLU A 349 7.21 -8.12 -28.91
C GLU A 349 7.69 -9.31 -28.07
N SER A 350 7.33 -9.38 -26.78
CA SER A 350 7.76 -10.45 -25.87
C SER A 350 6.83 -11.66 -25.84
N LEU A 351 5.76 -11.67 -26.64
CA LEU A 351 4.74 -12.71 -26.58
C LEU A 351 5.28 -14.04 -27.09
N THR A 352 5.16 -15.08 -26.27
CA THR A 352 5.63 -16.44 -26.62
C THR A 352 4.50 -17.46 -26.68
N ILE A 353 3.43 -17.26 -25.91
CA ILE A 353 2.27 -18.14 -25.87
C ILE A 353 1.01 -17.30 -26.00
N VAL A 354 0.10 -17.73 -26.86
CA VAL A 354 -1.21 -17.10 -27.01
C VAL A 354 -2.31 -18.15 -27.01
N ARG A 355 -3.39 -17.88 -26.27
CA ARG A 355 -4.61 -18.67 -26.30
C ARG A 355 -5.71 -17.91 -27.01
N VAL A 356 -6.17 -18.44 -28.14
CA VAL A 356 -7.20 -17.83 -28.98
C VAL A 356 -8.19 -18.86 -29.48
N ASP A 357 -9.42 -18.42 -29.76
CA ASP A 357 -10.39 -19.20 -30.52
C ASP A 357 -10.12 -18.97 -32.04
N PRO A 358 -9.78 -20.02 -32.81
CA PRO A 358 -9.55 -19.90 -34.26
C PRO A 358 -10.73 -19.34 -35.05
N SER A 359 -11.95 -19.44 -34.52
CA SER A 359 -13.14 -18.84 -35.15
C SER A 359 -13.20 -17.31 -35.00
N VAL A 360 -12.47 -16.77 -34.02
CA VAL A 360 -12.41 -15.35 -33.67
C VAL A 360 -11.21 -14.67 -34.31
N VAL A 361 -10.06 -15.35 -34.37
CA VAL A 361 -8.82 -14.86 -34.99
C VAL A 361 -8.53 -15.69 -36.26
N PRO A 362 -9.08 -15.32 -37.42
CA PRO A 362 -9.10 -16.18 -38.61
C PRO A 362 -7.75 -16.38 -39.30
N ASP A 363 -6.70 -15.63 -38.93
CA ASP A 363 -5.34 -15.73 -39.47
C ASP A 363 -4.28 -16.09 -38.39
N TYR A 364 -4.71 -16.80 -37.35
CA TYR A 364 -3.85 -17.18 -36.21
C TYR A 364 -2.61 -17.98 -36.63
N GLU A 365 -2.60 -18.66 -37.79
CA GLU A 365 -1.43 -19.39 -38.29
C GLU A 365 -0.22 -18.47 -38.49
N LYS A 366 -0.43 -17.17 -38.78
CA LYS A 366 0.66 -16.17 -38.84
C LYS A 366 1.46 -16.12 -37.54
N LEU A 367 0.78 -16.26 -36.38
CA LEU A 367 1.42 -16.24 -35.07
C LEU A 367 2.37 -17.44 -34.92
N GLN A 368 1.95 -18.61 -35.40
CA GLN A 368 2.78 -19.82 -35.38
C GLN A 368 4.01 -19.68 -36.29
N PHE A 369 3.86 -19.04 -37.47
CA PHE A 369 4.98 -18.79 -38.38
C PHE A 369 6.04 -17.86 -37.76
N GLU A 370 5.63 -16.91 -36.93
CA GLU A 370 6.54 -16.02 -36.18
C GLU A 370 7.08 -16.67 -34.89
N GLY A 371 6.79 -17.96 -34.65
CA GLY A 371 7.34 -18.72 -33.52
C GLY A 371 6.56 -18.65 -32.22
N ILE A 372 5.34 -18.08 -32.23
CA ILE A 372 4.44 -18.03 -31.06
C ILE A 372 3.70 -19.37 -30.92
N ASP A 373 3.69 -19.93 -29.70
CA ASP A 373 2.89 -21.11 -29.36
C ASP A 373 1.40 -20.74 -29.25
N VAL A 374 0.62 -21.11 -30.26
CA VAL A 374 -0.83 -20.89 -30.29
C VAL A 374 -1.57 -22.11 -29.73
N ARG A 375 -2.37 -21.89 -28.68
CA ARG A 375 -3.21 -22.90 -28.04
C ARG A 375 -4.68 -22.52 -28.14
N TRP A 376 -5.55 -23.51 -28.17
CA TRP A 376 -7.01 -23.35 -28.22
C TRP A 376 -7.72 -23.84 -26.95
#